data_AF-A0A8J6WDQ5-F1
#
_entry.id   AF-A0A8J6WDQ5-F1
#
_cell.length_a   1.000
_cell.length_b   1.000
_cell.length_c   1.000
_cell.angle_alpha   90.00
_cell.angle_beta   90.00
_cell.angle_gamma   90.00
#
_symmetry.space_group_name_H-M   'P 1'
#
loop_
_entity.id
_entity.type
_entity.pdbx_description
1 polymer ?
#
loop_
_entity_poly.entity_id
_entity_poly.type
_entity_poly.pdbx_seq_one_letter_code
_entity_poly.pdbx_strand_id
1 'polypeptide(L)'
;MSTWERWLLPGILAAVGVPFLITGGVLWAVVPRAVANHAKEVARLPVATATTLNERGAPVVIEGQVSDRNPISDRPPLVAYNEYHRVRRDDEWKWEYERSYNPTLVVQIPGKEVEIEAGYSLQSTTSQVQEGRNRSYEGFEVNDPVLVLGTLSVAGDRPVVAEAKIGHETKAAYLASLEQDQATARWLGLLFLVLGSLLTVGAGLAVYLIWRRIGRDR
;
A
#
# COMPACT_ATOMS: atom_id res chain seq x y z
N MET A 1 -47.46 11.84 9.81
CA MET A 1 -46.01 11.96 10.03
C MET A 1 -45.75 12.67 11.34
N SER A 2 -45.14 11.98 12.30
CA SER A 2 -44.74 12.58 13.58
C SER A 2 -43.64 13.63 13.35
N THR A 3 -43.49 14.58 14.28
CA THR A 3 -42.45 15.62 14.20
C THR A 3 -41.05 15.00 14.10
N TRP A 4 -40.86 13.81 14.66
CA TRP A 4 -39.62 13.02 14.64
C TRP A 4 -39.25 12.49 13.24
N GLU A 5 -40.23 11.99 12.47
CA GLU A 5 -40.00 11.47 11.10
C GLU A 5 -39.52 12.56 10.13
N ARG A 6 -39.87 13.83 10.38
CA ARG A 6 -39.44 14.95 9.53
C ARG A 6 -37.95 15.28 9.68
N TRP A 7 -37.37 15.04 10.85
CA TRP A 7 -35.96 15.34 11.14
C TRP A 7 -35.01 14.15 10.87
N LEU A 8 -35.55 12.95 10.74
CA LEU A 8 -34.77 11.73 10.47
C LEU A 8 -34.03 11.79 9.14
N LEU A 9 -34.70 12.20 8.05
CA LEU A 9 -34.09 12.26 6.72
C LEU A 9 -32.87 13.21 6.64
N PRO A 10 -32.97 14.51 7.02
CA PRO A 10 -31.79 15.38 7.00
C PRO A 10 -30.71 14.92 7.98
N GLY A 11 -31.09 14.31 9.11
CA GLY A 11 -30.15 13.70 10.06
C GLY A 11 -29.32 12.59 9.43
N ILE A 12 -29.96 11.64 8.73
CA ILE A 12 -29.28 10.54 8.02
C ILE A 12 -28.39 11.08 6.91
N LEU A 13 -28.90 12.02 6.09
CA LEU A 13 -28.13 12.62 5.00
C LEU A 13 -26.87 13.33 5.52
N ALA A 14 -26.97 14.07 6.63
CA ALA A 14 -25.82 14.71 7.25
C ALA A 14 -24.87 13.70 7.90
N ALA A 15 -25.40 12.69 8.59
CA ALA A 15 -24.62 11.65 9.26
C ALA A 15 -23.78 10.81 8.27
N VAL A 16 -24.26 10.64 7.03
CA VAL A 16 -23.49 9.97 5.96
C VAL A 16 -22.63 10.97 5.17
N GLY A 17 -23.16 12.16 4.85
CA GLY A 17 -22.48 13.15 4.03
C GLY A 17 -21.20 13.72 4.67
N VAL A 18 -21.23 14.01 5.98
CA VAL A 18 -20.07 14.59 6.69
C VAL A 18 -18.87 13.64 6.70
N PRO A 19 -19.00 12.33 7.06
CA PRO A 19 -17.89 11.38 6.92
C PRO A 19 -17.34 11.28 5.50
N PHE A 20 -18.21 11.31 4.47
CA PHE A 20 -17.76 11.30 3.07
C PHE A 20 -16.92 12.54 2.74
N LEU A 21 -17.32 13.73 3.22
CA LEU A 21 -16.53 14.95 3.07
C LEU A 21 -15.16 14.85 3.77
N ILE A 22 -15.12 14.33 5.00
CA ILE A 22 -13.88 14.17 5.77
C ILE A 22 -12.94 13.20 5.04
N THR A 23 -13.43 12.00 4.71
CA THR A 23 -12.66 10.98 4.00
C THR A 23 -12.20 11.49 2.64
N GLY A 24 -13.08 12.15 1.89
CA GLY A 24 -12.75 12.75 0.60
C GLY A 24 -11.67 13.82 0.71
N GLY A 25 -11.75 14.69 1.72
CA GLY A 25 -10.73 15.71 1.98
C GLY A 25 -9.36 15.10 2.31
N VAL A 26 -9.33 14.06 3.14
CA VAL A 26 -8.08 13.34 3.48
C VAL A 26 -7.48 12.65 2.26
N LEU A 27 -8.28 11.91 1.49
CA LEU A 27 -7.83 11.21 0.27
C LEU A 27 -7.39 12.19 -0.81
N TRP A 28 -8.01 13.36 -0.92
CA TRP A 28 -7.66 14.34 -1.94
C TRP A 28 -6.41 15.17 -1.58
N ALA A 29 -6.25 15.55 -0.30
CA ALA A 29 -5.20 16.48 0.12
C ALA A 29 -4.00 15.81 0.79
N VAL A 30 -4.22 14.79 1.62
CA VAL A 30 -3.18 14.24 2.52
C VAL A 30 -2.44 13.08 1.85
N VAL A 31 -3.17 12.06 1.39
CA VAL A 31 -2.56 10.86 0.79
C VAL A 31 -1.68 11.21 -0.42
N PRO A 32 -2.12 12.06 -1.38
CA PRO A 32 -1.30 12.44 -2.52
C PRO A 32 -0.03 13.18 -2.16
N ARG A 33 -0.02 13.92 -1.03
CA ARG A 33 1.18 14.63 -0.54
C ARG A 33 2.16 13.66 0.11
N ALA A 34 1.65 12.75 0.94
CA ALA A 34 2.47 11.71 1.57
C ALA A 34 3.17 10.84 0.50
N VAL A 35 2.40 10.35 -0.48
CA VAL A 35 2.93 9.56 -1.60
C VAL A 35 3.94 10.37 -2.43
N ALA A 36 3.66 11.64 -2.74
CA ALA A 36 4.60 12.48 -3.49
C ALA A 36 5.90 12.78 -2.75
N ASN A 37 5.86 12.95 -1.43
CA ASN A 37 7.06 13.16 -0.62
C ASN A 37 7.93 11.91 -0.62
N HIS A 38 7.32 10.74 -0.39
CA HIS A 38 8.00 9.44 -0.48
C HIS A 38 8.59 9.21 -1.88
N ALA A 39 7.82 9.46 -2.94
CA ALA A 39 8.31 9.34 -4.32
C ALA A 39 9.50 10.28 -4.60
N LYS A 40 9.49 11.51 -4.08
CA LYS A 40 10.62 12.46 -4.21
C LYS A 40 11.86 11.98 -3.46
N GLU A 41 11.69 11.42 -2.27
CA GLU A 41 12.79 10.86 -1.48
C GLU A 41 13.43 9.69 -2.25
N VAL A 42 12.63 8.73 -2.70
CA VAL A 42 13.11 7.57 -3.47
C VAL A 42 13.71 8.00 -4.82
N ALA A 43 13.12 8.99 -5.51
CA ALA A 43 13.65 9.50 -6.77
C ALA A 43 15.06 10.06 -6.63
N ARG A 44 15.37 10.72 -5.52
CA ARG A 44 16.70 11.30 -5.23
C ARG A 44 17.78 10.25 -4.93
N LEU A 45 17.39 9.08 -4.44
CA LEU A 45 18.34 8.02 -4.12
C LEU A 45 18.80 7.33 -5.40
N PRO A 46 20.08 7.41 -5.80
CA PRO A 46 20.55 6.66 -6.96
C PRO A 46 20.43 5.15 -6.70
N VAL A 47 20.24 4.37 -7.77
CA VAL A 47 20.32 2.90 -7.66
C VAL A 47 21.75 2.55 -7.24
N ALA A 48 21.85 1.85 -6.12
CA ALA A 48 23.11 1.50 -5.49
C ALA A 48 23.86 0.48 -6.36
N THR A 49 25.15 0.69 -6.49
CA THR A 49 26.10 -0.22 -7.15
C THR A 49 27.08 -0.75 -6.12
N ALA A 50 27.89 -1.74 -6.51
CA ALA A 50 28.97 -2.27 -5.68
C ALA A 50 29.90 -1.19 -5.10
N THR A 51 30.05 -0.06 -5.79
CA THR A 51 30.92 1.06 -5.41
C THR A 51 30.25 2.11 -4.52
N THR A 52 28.92 2.14 -4.42
CA THR A 52 28.20 3.13 -3.60
C THR A 52 27.78 2.59 -2.24
N LEU A 53 27.87 1.28 -2.02
CA LEU A 53 27.53 0.59 -0.77
C LEU A 53 28.66 0.68 0.28
N ASN A 54 29.12 1.90 0.56
CA ASN A 54 30.28 2.14 1.43
C ASN A 54 29.95 2.91 2.71
N GLU A 55 28.78 3.54 2.79
CA GLU A 55 28.40 4.40 3.91
C GLU A 55 27.27 3.78 4.73
N ARG A 56 27.61 3.32 5.93
CA ARG A 56 26.65 2.77 6.89
C ARG A 56 25.64 3.84 7.31
N GLY A 57 24.38 3.44 7.45
CA GLY A 57 23.27 4.30 7.82
C GLY A 57 22.65 5.06 6.66
N ALA A 58 23.24 4.97 5.45
CA ALA A 58 22.68 5.60 4.28
C ALA A 58 21.41 4.86 3.81
N PRO A 59 20.34 5.58 3.43
CA PRO A 59 19.23 5.00 2.70
C PRO A 59 19.70 4.55 1.32
N VAL A 60 19.30 3.34 0.92
CA VAL A 60 19.74 2.73 -0.34
C VAL A 60 18.55 2.21 -1.14
N VAL A 61 18.67 2.30 -2.45
CA VAL A 61 17.78 1.69 -3.43
C VAL A 61 18.60 0.68 -4.21
N ILE A 62 18.27 -0.60 -4.14
CA ILE A 62 18.99 -1.65 -4.86
C ILE A 62 18.07 -2.22 -5.91
N GLU A 63 18.57 -2.32 -7.14
CA GLU A 63 17.96 -3.14 -8.19
C GLU A 63 18.87 -4.35 -8.42
N GLY A 64 18.32 -5.54 -8.30
CA GLY A 64 19.09 -6.78 -8.42
C GLY A 64 18.21 -7.97 -8.72
N GLN A 65 18.78 -9.16 -8.56
CA GLN A 65 18.10 -10.43 -8.71
C GLN A 65 18.25 -11.25 -7.45
N VAL A 66 17.23 -12.02 -7.09
CA VAL A 66 17.32 -12.96 -5.98
C VAL A 66 18.37 -14.02 -6.30
N SER A 67 19.38 -14.16 -5.43
CA SER A 67 20.48 -15.10 -5.64
C SER A 67 20.04 -16.56 -5.48
N ASP A 68 20.71 -17.46 -6.20
CA ASP A 68 20.62 -18.91 -6.05
C ASP A 68 21.26 -19.45 -4.76
N ARG A 69 22.01 -18.60 -4.03
CA ARG A 69 22.56 -18.91 -2.71
C ARG A 69 21.53 -18.86 -1.59
N ASN A 70 20.34 -18.34 -1.87
CA ASN A 70 19.28 -18.31 -0.89
C ASN A 70 18.85 -19.73 -0.51
N PRO A 71 18.64 -20.00 0.78
CA PRO A 71 18.15 -21.31 1.21
C PRO A 71 16.77 -21.57 0.61
N ILE A 72 16.52 -22.82 0.25
CA ILE A 72 15.20 -23.27 -0.19
C ILE A 72 14.25 -23.14 1.02
N SER A 73 13.10 -22.51 0.83
CA SER A 73 12.08 -22.41 1.88
C SER A 73 11.37 -23.76 2.11
N ASP A 74 10.49 -23.82 3.10
CA ASP A 74 9.55 -24.92 3.28
C ASP A 74 8.45 -24.99 2.18
N ARG A 75 8.46 -24.04 1.23
CA ARG A 75 7.54 -23.94 0.08
C ARG A 75 8.28 -23.67 -1.24
N PRO A 76 8.94 -24.68 -1.82
CA PRO A 76 9.55 -24.55 -3.14
C PRO A 76 8.53 -24.18 -4.23
N PRO A 77 8.89 -23.36 -5.23
CA PRO A 77 10.22 -22.78 -5.50
C PRO A 77 10.55 -21.49 -4.75
N LEU A 78 9.70 -21.03 -3.84
CA LEU A 78 9.84 -19.73 -3.18
C LEU A 78 11.03 -19.75 -2.20
N VAL A 79 11.73 -18.62 -2.08
CA VAL A 79 12.78 -18.40 -1.06
C VAL A 79 12.32 -17.45 0.05
N ALA A 80 11.32 -16.62 -0.24
CA ALA A 80 10.64 -15.74 0.69
C ALA A 80 9.18 -15.57 0.25
N TYR A 81 8.23 -15.55 1.19
CA TYR A 81 6.81 -15.48 0.83
C TYR A 81 5.90 -14.99 1.96
N ASN A 82 4.72 -14.51 1.58
CA ASN A 82 3.56 -14.35 2.44
C ASN A 82 2.59 -15.52 2.21
N GLU A 83 2.08 -16.11 3.28
CA GLU A 83 1.05 -17.13 3.26
C GLU A 83 -0.31 -16.51 3.52
N TYR A 84 -1.27 -16.88 2.69
CA TYR A 84 -2.66 -16.50 2.79
C TYR A 84 -3.51 -17.76 2.84
N HIS A 85 -4.51 -17.76 3.70
CA HIS A 85 -5.54 -18.78 3.67
C HIS A 85 -6.88 -18.21 3.20
N ARG A 86 -7.71 -19.09 2.64
CA ARG A 86 -9.01 -18.70 2.15
C ARG A 86 -10.06 -18.85 3.25
N VAL A 87 -10.66 -17.74 3.66
CA VAL A 87 -11.79 -17.69 4.59
C VAL A 87 -13.07 -17.30 3.87
N ARG A 88 -14.21 -17.73 4.41
CA ARG A 88 -15.52 -17.27 3.95
C ARG A 88 -16.04 -16.21 4.92
N ARG A 89 -16.27 -14.99 4.43
CA ARG A 89 -16.81 -13.86 5.21
C ARG A 89 -17.88 -13.17 4.38
N ASP A 90 -19.07 -12.98 4.94
CA ASP A 90 -20.23 -12.36 4.28
C ASP A 90 -20.60 -13.05 2.95
N ASP A 91 -20.61 -14.39 2.95
CA ASP A 91 -20.83 -15.24 1.78
C ASP A 91 -19.82 -15.11 0.63
N GLU A 92 -18.74 -14.36 0.81
CA GLU A 92 -17.64 -14.24 -0.14
C GLU A 92 -16.37 -14.96 0.34
N TRP A 93 -15.64 -15.55 -0.60
CA TRP A 93 -14.30 -16.08 -0.32
C TRP A 93 -13.28 -14.95 -0.35
N LYS A 94 -12.52 -14.81 0.74
CA LYS A 94 -11.46 -13.80 0.88
C LYS A 94 -10.16 -14.49 1.26
N TRP A 95 -9.05 -13.95 0.76
CA TRP A 95 -7.72 -14.33 1.22
C TRP A 95 -7.39 -13.52 2.46
N GLU A 96 -7.06 -14.20 3.54
CA GLU A 96 -6.64 -13.60 4.80
C GLU A 96 -5.18 -13.97 5.05
N TYR A 97 -4.39 -12.97 5.42
CA TYR A 97 -2.96 -13.13 5.69
C TYR A 97 -2.78 -14.00 6.94
N GLU A 98 -1.91 -15.01 6.84
CA GLU A 98 -1.62 -15.94 7.93
C GLU A 98 -0.23 -15.69 8.54
N ARG A 99 0.81 -15.66 7.70
CA ARG A 99 2.20 -15.46 8.13
C ARG A 99 3.12 -15.00 7.00
N SER A 100 4.30 -14.51 7.36
CA SER A 100 5.40 -14.23 6.44
C SER A 100 6.60 -15.14 6.75
N TYR A 101 7.25 -15.63 5.70
CA TYR A 101 8.53 -16.31 5.75
C TYR A 101 9.59 -15.41 5.08
N ASN A 102 10.28 -14.60 5.88
CA ASN A 102 11.20 -13.56 5.41
C ASN A 102 12.61 -13.79 6.00
N PRO A 103 13.32 -14.86 5.58
CA PRO A 103 14.68 -15.13 6.03
C PRO A 103 15.64 -14.08 5.47
N THR A 104 16.88 -14.06 5.94
CA THR A 104 17.93 -13.26 5.29
C THR A 104 17.98 -13.59 3.81
N LEU A 105 17.86 -12.56 2.96
CA LEU A 105 17.78 -12.72 1.52
C LEU A 105 19.05 -12.18 0.87
N VAL A 106 19.69 -12.95 0.01
CA VAL A 106 20.84 -12.52 -0.79
C VAL A 106 20.32 -12.01 -2.14
N VAL A 107 20.64 -10.76 -2.45
CA VAL A 107 20.32 -10.11 -3.72
C VAL A 107 21.62 -9.88 -4.49
N GLN A 108 21.66 -10.36 -5.72
CA GLN A 108 22.77 -10.16 -6.64
C GLN A 108 22.57 -8.85 -7.40
N ILE A 109 23.57 -7.98 -7.32
CA ILE A 109 23.68 -6.76 -8.11
C ILE A 109 24.90 -6.87 -9.04
N PRO A 110 25.03 -6.01 -10.06
CA PRO A 110 26.23 -5.99 -10.89
C PRO A 110 27.50 -5.81 -10.04
N GLY A 111 28.35 -6.86 -10.02
CA GLY A 111 29.65 -6.86 -9.33
C GLY A 111 29.63 -7.16 -7.84
N LYS A 112 28.47 -7.42 -7.20
CA LYS A 112 28.42 -7.76 -5.77
C LYS A 112 27.16 -8.50 -5.36
N GLU A 113 27.21 -9.19 -4.23
CA GLU A 113 26.03 -9.68 -3.51
C GLU A 113 25.76 -8.77 -2.32
N VAL A 114 24.48 -8.56 -2.03
CA VAL A 114 24.01 -7.78 -0.89
C VAL A 114 23.09 -8.66 -0.06
N GLU A 115 23.33 -8.71 1.23
CA GLU A 115 22.44 -9.40 2.17
C GLU A 115 21.35 -8.44 2.63
N ILE A 116 20.11 -8.91 2.65
CA ILE A 116 18.97 -8.20 3.21
C ILE A 116 18.64 -8.88 4.53
N GLU A 117 18.72 -8.13 5.61
CA GLU A 117 18.46 -8.62 6.96
C GLU A 117 17.03 -9.17 7.07
N ALA A 118 16.88 -10.27 7.81
CA ALA A 118 15.59 -10.92 8.02
C ALA A 118 14.55 -9.95 8.61
N GLY A 119 13.27 -10.20 8.31
CA GLY A 119 12.16 -9.35 8.79
C GLY A 119 11.83 -8.15 7.91
N TYR A 120 12.33 -8.11 6.67
CA TYR A 120 11.87 -7.16 5.65
C TYR A 120 10.38 -7.34 5.32
N SER A 121 9.80 -6.38 4.62
CA SER A 121 8.40 -6.45 4.13
C SER A 121 8.34 -6.69 2.63
N LEU A 122 7.55 -7.67 2.21
CA LEU A 122 7.21 -7.91 0.80
C LEU A 122 6.11 -6.92 0.38
N GLN A 123 6.35 -6.11 -0.65
CA GLN A 123 5.39 -5.12 -1.17
C GLN A 123 4.66 -5.63 -2.40
N SER A 124 5.41 -6.14 -3.37
CA SER A 124 4.91 -6.70 -4.61
C SER A 124 5.73 -7.93 -4.97
N THR A 125 5.08 -8.97 -5.48
CA THR A 125 5.69 -10.27 -5.79
C THR A 125 5.17 -10.75 -7.14
N THR A 126 5.99 -11.43 -7.94
CA THR A 126 5.54 -11.98 -9.23
C THR A 126 5.05 -13.41 -9.13
N SER A 127 5.61 -14.17 -8.18
CA SER A 127 5.32 -15.59 -8.04
C SER A 127 4.20 -15.83 -7.07
N GLN A 128 3.23 -16.62 -7.52
CA GLN A 128 2.13 -17.10 -6.71
C GLN A 128 2.05 -18.63 -6.83
N VAL A 129 2.11 -19.30 -5.69
CA VAL A 129 1.97 -20.76 -5.59
C VAL A 129 0.68 -21.04 -4.83
N GLN A 130 -0.23 -21.81 -5.42
CA GLN A 130 -1.46 -22.22 -4.74
C GLN A 130 -1.34 -23.69 -4.29
N GLU A 131 -1.61 -23.93 -3.02
CA GLU A 131 -1.65 -25.28 -2.44
C GLU A 131 -3.10 -25.65 -2.13
N GLY A 132 -3.69 -26.41 -3.04
CA GLY A 132 -5.10 -26.73 -2.99
C GLY A 132 -6.00 -25.51 -3.21
N ARG A 133 -7.17 -25.49 -2.56
CA ARG A 133 -8.16 -24.41 -2.74
C ARG A 133 -8.12 -23.34 -1.65
N ASN A 134 -7.40 -23.60 -0.57
CA ASN A 134 -7.51 -22.81 0.66
C ASN A 134 -6.21 -22.14 1.06
N ARG A 135 -5.10 -22.35 0.34
CA ARG A 135 -3.81 -21.71 0.63
C ARG A 135 -3.20 -21.13 -0.63
N SER A 136 -2.68 -19.91 -0.50
CA SER A 136 -1.97 -19.18 -1.52
C SER A 136 -0.70 -18.61 -0.90
N TYR A 137 0.40 -18.76 -1.60
CA TYR A 137 1.70 -18.22 -1.22
C TYR A 137 2.11 -17.22 -2.29
N GLU A 138 2.49 -16.02 -1.88
CA GLU A 138 2.95 -14.96 -2.78
C GLU A 138 4.36 -14.55 -2.36
N GLY A 139 5.32 -14.60 -3.26
CA GLY A 139 6.71 -14.50 -2.88
C GLY A 139 7.69 -14.32 -4.02
N PHE A 140 8.96 -14.53 -3.69
CA PHE A 140 10.07 -14.47 -4.62
C PHE A 140 10.70 -15.84 -4.85
N GLU A 141 11.08 -16.08 -6.10
CA GLU A 141 11.88 -17.21 -6.53
C GLU A 141 13.33 -16.78 -6.81
N VAL A 142 14.20 -17.77 -6.97
CA VAL A 142 15.57 -17.53 -7.42
C VAL A 142 15.55 -16.90 -8.82
N ASN A 143 16.43 -15.91 -9.03
CA ASN A 143 16.54 -15.06 -10.23
C ASN A 143 15.41 -14.04 -10.44
N ASP A 144 14.44 -13.94 -9.53
CA ASP A 144 13.43 -12.88 -9.64
C ASP A 144 14.10 -11.50 -9.55
N PRO A 145 13.77 -10.57 -10.45
CA PRO A 145 14.21 -9.19 -10.33
C PRO A 145 13.51 -8.53 -9.14
N VAL A 146 14.28 -7.78 -8.35
CA VAL A 146 13.80 -7.13 -7.13
C VAL A 146 14.32 -5.69 -7.02
N LEU A 147 13.45 -4.83 -6.51
CA LEU A 147 13.79 -3.53 -5.95
C LEU A 147 13.79 -3.64 -4.43
N VAL A 148 14.91 -3.27 -3.82
CA VAL A 148 15.03 -3.20 -2.36
C VAL A 148 15.19 -1.73 -1.94
N LEU A 149 14.33 -1.30 -1.03
CA LEU A 149 14.40 0.00 -0.37
C LEU A 149 14.71 -0.23 1.11
N GLY A 150 15.82 0.29 1.62
CA GLY A 150 16.17 0.09 3.03
C GLY A 150 17.33 0.95 3.46
N THR A 151 17.94 0.60 4.59
CA THR A 151 19.06 1.32 5.18
C THR A 151 20.28 0.40 5.25
N LEU A 152 21.44 0.87 4.77
CA LEU A 152 22.67 0.08 4.80
C LEU A 152 23.14 -0.10 6.25
N SER A 153 22.98 -1.28 6.84
CA SER A 153 23.37 -1.56 8.23
C SER A 153 24.83 -1.97 8.34
N VAL A 154 25.39 -2.62 7.31
CA VAL A 154 26.82 -2.97 7.18
C VAL A 154 27.30 -2.58 5.79
N ALA A 155 28.45 -1.91 5.71
CA ALA A 155 29.10 -1.51 4.46
C ALA A 155 30.35 -2.36 4.17
N GLY A 156 30.88 -2.28 2.95
CA GLY A 156 32.12 -2.96 2.56
C GLY A 156 31.88 -4.19 1.68
N ASP A 157 32.64 -5.26 1.88
CA ASP A 157 32.66 -6.43 0.97
C ASP A 157 31.41 -7.30 1.04
N ARG A 158 30.77 -7.34 2.21
CA ARG A 158 29.49 -8.02 2.43
C ARG A 158 28.48 -7.00 2.98
N PRO A 159 27.91 -6.15 2.12
CA PRO A 159 26.96 -5.15 2.56
C PRO A 159 25.67 -5.82 3.04
N VAL A 160 25.12 -5.30 4.13
CA VAL A 160 23.85 -5.76 4.71
C VAL A 160 22.87 -4.59 4.75
N VAL A 161 21.64 -4.80 4.30
CA VAL A 161 20.55 -3.81 4.31
C VAL A 161 19.49 -4.22 5.32
N ALA A 162 19.17 -3.31 6.23
CA ALA A 162 18.14 -3.47 7.26
C ALA A 162 16.88 -2.68 6.91
N GLU A 163 15.79 -2.95 7.64
CA GLU A 163 14.49 -2.26 7.53
C GLU A 163 13.95 -2.23 6.10
N ALA A 164 14.24 -3.30 5.36
CA ALA A 164 14.03 -3.32 3.93
C ALA A 164 12.55 -3.54 3.56
N LYS A 165 12.16 -2.93 2.45
CA LYS A 165 10.95 -3.23 1.68
C LYS A 165 11.40 -3.76 0.33
N ILE A 166 10.87 -4.91 -0.06
CA ILE A 166 11.25 -5.60 -1.31
C ILE A 166 10.02 -5.68 -2.21
N GLY A 167 10.18 -5.30 -3.48
CA GLY A 167 9.15 -5.38 -4.49
C GLY A 167 9.66 -6.00 -5.80
N HIS A 168 8.76 -6.62 -6.56
CA HIS A 168 9.02 -7.11 -7.91
C HIS A 168 8.85 -5.96 -8.91
N GLU A 169 9.79 -5.03 -8.95
CA GLU A 169 9.75 -3.91 -9.88
C GLU A 169 11.14 -3.30 -10.07
N THR A 170 11.26 -2.39 -11.03
CA THR A 170 12.41 -1.47 -11.10
C THR A 170 12.07 -0.19 -10.35
N LYS A 171 13.05 0.63 -10.01
CA LYS A 171 12.82 1.95 -9.42
C LYS A 171 11.93 2.80 -10.31
N ALA A 172 12.09 2.72 -11.63
CA ALA A 172 11.26 3.46 -12.58
C ALA A 172 9.80 3.00 -12.52
N ALA A 173 9.55 1.69 -12.49
CA ALA A 173 8.21 1.13 -12.35
C ALA A 173 7.59 1.46 -10.98
N TYR A 174 8.38 1.43 -9.91
CA TYR A 174 7.94 1.82 -8.57
C TYR A 174 7.53 3.29 -8.48
N LEU A 175 8.31 4.19 -9.07
CA LEU A 175 7.93 5.61 -9.10
C LEU A 175 6.66 5.83 -9.93
N ALA A 176 6.47 5.07 -11.01
CA ALA A 176 5.26 5.12 -11.82
C ALA A 176 4.04 4.57 -11.06
N SER A 177 4.19 3.51 -10.27
CA SER A 177 3.10 2.96 -9.45
C SER A 177 2.69 3.96 -8.36
N LEU A 178 3.64 4.64 -7.72
CA LEU A 178 3.35 5.73 -6.77
C LEU A 178 2.62 6.92 -7.43
N GLU A 179 2.95 7.26 -8.67
CA GLU A 179 2.23 8.30 -9.43
C GLU A 179 0.78 7.88 -9.71
N GLN A 180 0.57 6.61 -10.07
CA GLN A 180 -0.76 6.06 -10.28
C GLN A 180 -1.59 6.02 -8.98
N ASP A 181 -0.98 5.65 -7.85
CA ASP A 181 -1.62 5.68 -6.53
C ASP A 181 -2.01 7.11 -6.14
N GLN A 182 -1.14 8.08 -6.42
CA GLN A 182 -1.42 9.50 -6.20
C GLN A 182 -2.63 9.95 -7.02
N ALA A 183 -2.68 9.60 -8.31
CA ALA A 183 -3.80 9.95 -9.19
C ALA A 183 -5.11 9.30 -8.72
N THR A 184 -5.05 8.02 -8.35
CA THR A 184 -6.20 7.25 -7.86
C THR A 184 -6.75 7.84 -6.57
N ALA A 185 -5.88 8.15 -5.60
CA ALA A 185 -6.27 8.79 -4.35
C ALA A 185 -6.93 10.16 -4.57
N ARG A 186 -6.41 10.98 -5.50
CA ARG A 186 -7.03 12.26 -5.87
C ARG A 186 -8.42 12.07 -6.46
N TRP A 187 -8.59 11.14 -7.39
CA TRP A 187 -9.88 10.87 -8.02
C TRP A 187 -10.91 10.32 -7.03
N LEU A 188 -10.52 9.36 -6.19
CA LEU A 188 -11.38 8.86 -5.13
C LEU A 188 -11.74 9.97 -4.13
N GLY A 189 -10.76 10.77 -3.71
CA GLY A 189 -10.98 11.90 -2.82
C GLY A 189 -11.98 12.92 -3.39
N LEU A 190 -11.85 13.27 -4.67
CA LEU A 190 -12.80 14.13 -5.38
C LEU A 190 -14.21 13.53 -5.39
N LEU A 191 -14.33 12.25 -5.72
CA LEU A 191 -15.61 11.55 -5.75
C LEU A 191 -16.30 11.56 -4.38
N PHE A 192 -15.56 11.26 -3.31
CA PHE A 192 -16.06 11.33 -1.94
C PHE A 192 -16.48 12.75 -1.55
N LEU A 193 -15.72 13.78 -1.95
CA LEU A 193 -16.08 15.19 -1.71
C LEU A 193 -17.36 15.58 -2.43
N VAL A 194 -17.53 15.19 -3.70
CA VAL A 194 -18.74 15.50 -4.48
C VAL A 194 -19.96 14.83 -3.86
N LEU A 195 -19.87 13.53 -3.56
CA LEU A 195 -20.97 12.78 -2.94
C LEU A 195 -21.32 13.34 -1.56
N GLY A 196 -20.32 13.58 -0.71
CA GLY A 196 -20.51 14.19 0.60
C GLY A 196 -21.17 15.57 0.51
N SER A 197 -20.74 16.40 -0.44
CA SER A 197 -21.31 17.74 -0.65
C SER A 197 -22.78 17.66 -1.05
N LEU A 198 -23.13 16.77 -1.99
CA LEU A 198 -24.52 16.58 -2.42
C LEU A 198 -25.41 16.14 -1.26
N LEU A 199 -24.95 15.22 -0.42
CA LEU A 199 -25.69 14.75 0.75
C LEU A 199 -25.87 15.85 1.80
N THR A 200 -24.82 16.61 2.11
CA THR A 200 -24.88 17.69 3.10
C THR A 200 -25.74 18.87 2.62
N VAL A 201 -25.62 19.26 1.33
CA VAL A 201 -26.50 20.28 0.73
C VAL A 201 -27.94 19.78 0.69
N GLY A 202 -28.17 18.51 0.36
CA GLY A 202 -29.50 17.88 0.41
C GLY A 202 -30.11 17.91 1.81
N ALA A 203 -29.32 17.64 2.85
CA ALA A 203 -29.75 17.77 4.24
C ALA A 203 -30.13 19.22 4.57
N GLY A 204 -29.30 20.20 4.21
CA GLY A 204 -29.58 21.62 4.40
C GLY A 204 -30.86 22.08 3.70
N LEU A 205 -31.07 21.65 2.45
CA LEU A 205 -32.28 21.93 1.69
C LEU A 205 -33.53 21.30 2.33
N ALA A 206 -33.44 20.06 2.81
CA ALA A 206 -34.53 19.39 3.50
C ALA A 206 -34.92 20.14 4.78
N VAL A 207 -33.93 20.55 5.60
CA VAL A 207 -34.15 21.37 6.80
C VAL A 207 -34.83 22.70 6.45
N TYR A 208 -34.32 23.40 5.42
CA TYR A 208 -34.88 24.66 4.96
C TYR A 208 -36.35 24.53 4.52
N LEU A 209 -36.67 23.49 3.74
CA LEU A 209 -38.04 23.24 3.26
C LEU A 209 -39.00 22.91 4.41
N ILE A 210 -38.56 22.12 5.40
CA ILE A 210 -39.34 21.82 6.61
C ILE A 210 -39.63 23.11 7.38
N TRP A 211 -38.60 23.93 7.61
CA TRP A 211 -38.75 25.20 8.33
C TRP A 211 -39.69 26.17 7.62
N ARG A 212 -39.55 26.33 6.29
CA ARG A 212 -40.42 27.17 5.47
C ARG A 212 -41.87 26.73 5.51
N ARG A 213 -42.14 25.42 5.57
CA ARG A 213 -43.51 24.88 5.65
C ARG A 213 -44.16 25.20 7.00
N ILE A 214 -43.42 25.01 8.10
CA ILE A 214 -43.90 25.32 9.46
C ILE A 214 -44.21 26.82 9.62
N GLY A 215 -43.38 27.69 9.05
CA GLY A 215 -43.60 29.14 9.11
C GLY A 215 -44.78 29.66 8.27
N ARG A 216 -45.32 28.84 7.34
CA ARG A 216 -46.45 29.19 6.49
C ARG A 216 -47.80 28.74 7.07
N ASP A 217 -47.77 27.80 8.02
CA ASP A 217 -48.95 27.26 8.72
C ASP A 217 -49.25 28.00 10.05
N ARG A 218 -48.53 29.10 10.34
CA ARG A 218 -48.77 30.05 11.44
C ARG A 218 -49.27 31.36 10.88
#